data_AF-A0A6A3XGF2-F1
#
_entry.id   AF-A0A6A3XGF2-F1
#
_cell.length_a   1.000
_cell.length_b   1.000
_cell.length_c   1.000
_cell.angle_alpha   90.00
_cell.angle_beta   90.00
_cell.angle_gamma   90.00
#
_symmetry.space_group_name_H-M   'P 1'
#
loop_
_entity.id
_entity.type
_entity.pdbx_description
1 polymer ?
#
loop_
_entity_poly.entity_id
_entity_poly.type
_entity_poly.pdbx_seq_one_letter_code
_entity_poly.pdbx_strand_id
1 'polypeptide(L)'
;MLSWRRRGILTQYTPRKGDHEDQTPGFPGYSPQKTEIRYLVQRWTPFEGAYVMLRAKKPWDEMFENRVKVLYFHRRADLSAKVWNLLDEYLEYVRDHAEAFWEVLHLFTIKYKPERDEEDDDLDKYSVSAKLHRERAARHESVGRSMGARIRKFISKGVPASLFEEPGVWTYPVKISLVSRG
;
A
#
# COMPACT_ATOMS: atom_id res chain seq x y z
N MET A 1 20.54 0.98 -16.51
CA MET A 1 19.18 0.93 -15.92
C MET A 1 19.00 -0.47 -15.36
N LEU A 2 18.83 -0.66 -14.05
CA LEU A 2 18.58 -2.01 -13.51
C LEU A 2 17.14 -2.42 -13.83
N SER A 3 16.97 -3.52 -14.56
CA SER A 3 15.68 -4.18 -14.76
C SER A 3 15.83 -5.69 -14.63
N TRP A 4 14.84 -6.36 -14.06
CA TRP A 4 14.77 -7.82 -13.99
C TRP A 4 13.34 -8.30 -14.20
N ARG A 5 13.16 -9.59 -14.53
CA ARG A 5 11.84 -10.19 -14.69
C ARG A 5 11.39 -10.84 -13.39
N ARG A 6 10.20 -10.47 -12.89
CA ARG A 6 9.52 -11.15 -11.75
C ARG A 6 8.23 -11.77 -12.25
N ARG A 7 8.09 -13.11 -12.14
CA ARG A 7 6.92 -13.86 -12.64
C ARG A 7 6.58 -13.52 -14.10
N GLY A 8 7.60 -13.44 -14.94
CA GLY A 8 7.49 -13.10 -16.37
C GLY A 8 7.43 -11.61 -16.71
N ILE A 9 7.19 -10.72 -15.74
CA ILE A 9 7.00 -9.27 -15.97
C ILE A 9 8.31 -8.53 -15.81
N LEU A 10 8.70 -7.77 -16.83
CA LEU A 10 9.88 -6.90 -16.74
C LEU A 10 9.58 -5.71 -15.79
N THR A 11 10.34 -5.65 -14.70
CA THR A 11 10.28 -4.60 -13.68
C THR A 11 11.54 -3.76 -13.78
N GLN A 12 11.41 -2.44 -13.60
CA GLN A 12 12.51 -1.51 -13.82
C GLN A 12 12.68 -0.51 -12.67
N TYR A 13 13.93 -0.23 -12.33
CA TYR A 13 14.26 0.82 -11.37
C TYR A 13 13.82 2.16 -11.95
N THR A 14 12.96 2.88 -11.24
CA THR A 14 12.45 4.18 -11.68
C THR A 14 12.93 5.27 -10.72
N PRO A 15 14.20 5.72 -10.82
CA PRO A 15 14.63 6.89 -10.08
C PRO A 15 13.92 8.11 -10.70
N ARG A 16 13.22 8.89 -9.87
CA ARG A 16 12.73 10.21 -10.31
C ARG A 16 13.96 11.11 -10.41
N LYS A 17 14.12 11.85 -11.51
CA LYS A 17 15.03 13.01 -11.53
C LYS A 17 14.54 14.00 -10.45
N GLY A 18 15.35 14.29 -9.44
CA GLY A 18 15.21 15.51 -8.64
C GLY A 18 14.99 15.36 -7.14
N ASP A 19 14.25 14.36 -6.65
CA ASP A 19 13.90 14.28 -5.20
C ASP A 19 14.17 12.89 -4.63
N HIS A 20 15.23 12.79 -3.82
CA HIS A 20 15.75 11.55 -3.24
C HIS A 20 15.43 11.36 -1.75
N GLU A 21 14.41 12.02 -1.18
CA GLU A 21 14.23 11.98 0.29
C GLU A 21 13.02 11.18 0.81
N ASP A 22 12.02 10.85 -0.02
CA ASP A 22 10.80 10.17 0.48
C ASP A 22 10.76 8.65 0.19
N GLN A 23 11.91 7.97 0.11
CA GLN A 23 11.92 6.51 -0.04
C GLN A 23 11.87 5.86 1.34
N THR A 24 10.83 5.05 1.60
CA THR A 24 10.78 4.19 2.80
C THR A 24 12.01 3.28 2.82
N PRO A 25 12.85 3.33 3.86
CA PRO A 25 13.99 2.41 3.99
C PRO A 25 13.53 0.95 3.87
N GLY A 26 14.26 0.14 3.09
CA GLY A 26 13.93 -1.28 2.85
C GLY A 26 13.02 -1.58 1.63
N PHE A 27 12.55 -0.56 0.92
CA PHE A 27 11.63 -0.68 -0.22
C PHE A 27 12.31 -0.24 -1.53
N PRO A 28 12.69 -1.15 -2.45
CA PRO A 28 13.49 -0.79 -3.63
C PRO A 28 12.61 -0.19 -4.74
N GLY A 29 12.90 1.02 -5.25
CA GLY A 29 12.05 1.78 -6.21
C GLY A 29 11.83 1.17 -7.60
N TYR A 30 11.14 0.03 -7.68
CA TYR A 30 10.90 -0.75 -8.88
C TYR A 30 9.42 -0.80 -9.24
N SER A 31 9.10 -0.51 -10.50
CA SER A 31 7.75 -0.60 -11.04
C SER A 31 7.72 -1.45 -12.31
N PRO A 32 6.61 -2.15 -12.64
CA PRO A 32 6.47 -2.83 -13.93
C PRO A 32 6.67 -1.85 -15.08
N GLN A 33 7.39 -2.27 -16.12
CA GLN A 33 7.50 -1.44 -17.33
C GLN A 33 6.11 -1.24 -17.96
N LYS A 34 5.85 -0.03 -18.45
CA LYS A 34 4.56 0.32 -19.08
C LYS A 34 4.14 -0.67 -20.18
N THR A 35 5.11 -1.17 -20.94
CA THR A 35 4.92 -2.14 -22.03
C THR A 35 4.47 -3.53 -21.57
N GLU A 36 4.65 -3.85 -20.29
CA GLU A 36 4.32 -5.15 -19.70
C GLU A 36 3.01 -5.11 -18.89
N ILE A 37 2.40 -3.92 -18.75
CA ILE A 37 1.10 -3.73 -18.06
C ILE A 37 0.02 -4.59 -18.72
N ARG A 38 0.04 -4.78 -20.05
CA ARG A 38 -0.89 -5.65 -20.77
C ARG A 38 -0.93 -7.09 -20.22
N TYR A 39 0.22 -7.66 -19.85
CA TYR A 39 0.29 -9.02 -19.30
C TYR A 39 -0.23 -9.08 -17.86
N LEU A 40 -0.12 -7.99 -17.12
CA LEU A 40 -0.71 -7.84 -15.79
C LEU A 40 -2.24 -7.70 -15.87
N VAL A 41 -2.71 -6.94 -16.85
CA VAL A 41 -4.11 -6.71 -17.18
C VAL A 41 -4.81 -8.00 -17.62
N GLN A 42 -4.17 -8.82 -18.48
CA GLN A 42 -4.72 -10.13 -18.90
C GLN A 42 -4.90 -11.13 -17.75
N ARG A 43 -4.11 -11.02 -16.68
CA ARG A 43 -4.27 -11.87 -15.48
C ARG A 43 -5.47 -11.50 -14.64
N TRP A 44 -6.11 -10.35 -14.88
CA TRP A 44 -7.18 -9.89 -14.01
C TRP A 44 -8.49 -10.65 -14.25
N THR A 45 -8.93 -10.76 -15.50
CA THR A 45 -10.28 -11.26 -15.83
C THR A 45 -10.59 -12.64 -15.22
N PRO A 46 -9.70 -13.65 -15.29
CA PRO A 46 -9.97 -14.95 -14.66
C PRO A 46 -9.97 -14.92 -13.12
N PHE A 47 -9.43 -13.86 -12.50
CA PHE A 47 -9.20 -13.74 -11.07
C PHE A 47 -10.06 -12.67 -10.38
N GLU A 48 -10.88 -11.90 -11.11
CA GLU A 48 -11.74 -10.86 -10.52
C GLU A 48 -12.62 -11.44 -9.41
N GLY A 49 -13.33 -12.53 -9.68
CA GLY A 49 -14.18 -13.20 -8.68
C GLY A 49 -13.40 -13.68 -7.45
N ALA A 50 -12.21 -14.25 -7.66
CA ALA A 50 -11.34 -14.68 -6.57
C ALA A 50 -10.85 -13.50 -5.70
N TYR A 51 -10.56 -12.36 -6.33
CA TYR A 51 -10.18 -11.14 -5.62
C TYR A 51 -11.34 -10.55 -4.82
N VAL A 52 -12.55 -10.53 -5.38
CA VAL A 52 -13.76 -10.09 -4.67
C VAL A 52 -14.01 -10.96 -3.43
N MET A 53 -13.92 -12.29 -3.58
CA MET A 53 -14.04 -13.22 -2.45
C MET A 53 -12.93 -13.03 -1.40
N LEU A 54 -11.70 -12.76 -1.85
CA LEU A 54 -10.58 -12.47 -0.94
C LEU A 54 -10.85 -11.19 -0.13
N ARG A 55 -11.26 -10.10 -0.77
CA ARG A 55 -11.58 -8.85 -0.07
C ARG A 55 -12.74 -9.02 0.91
N ALA A 56 -13.74 -9.82 0.57
CA ALA A 56 -14.86 -10.09 1.48
C ALA A 56 -14.42 -10.74 2.81
N LYS A 57 -13.28 -11.44 2.83
CA LYS A 57 -12.67 -12.00 4.05
C LYS A 57 -11.92 -10.98 4.90
N LYS A 58 -11.79 -9.73 4.44
CA LYS A 58 -11.06 -8.65 5.12
C LYS A 58 -9.65 -9.06 5.57
N PRO A 59 -8.77 -9.52 4.67
CA PRO A 59 -7.42 -10.00 5.01
C PRO A 59 -6.55 -8.95 5.70
N TRP A 60 -6.90 -7.66 5.57
CA TRP A 60 -6.25 -6.58 6.28
C TRP A 60 -6.50 -6.58 7.79
N ASP A 61 -7.62 -7.12 8.27
CA ASP A 61 -7.91 -7.24 9.70
C ASP A 61 -6.90 -8.22 10.34
N GLU A 62 -6.72 -9.38 9.70
CA GLU A 62 -5.71 -10.37 10.10
C GLU A 62 -4.27 -9.81 9.97
N MET A 63 -3.98 -9.09 8.88
CA MET A 63 -2.68 -8.45 8.68
C MET A 63 -2.35 -7.47 9.83
N PHE A 64 -3.33 -6.66 10.24
CA PHE A 64 -3.16 -5.69 11.33
C PHE A 64 -3.07 -6.34 12.70
N GLU A 65 -3.86 -7.39 12.95
CA GLU A 65 -3.81 -8.15 14.20
C GLU A 65 -2.45 -8.83 14.39
N ASN A 66 -1.87 -9.35 13.30
CA ASN A 66 -0.57 -10.00 13.27
C ASN A 66 0.62 -9.03 13.08
N ARG A 67 0.41 -7.72 13.17
CA ARG A 67 1.52 -6.76 13.13
C ARG A 67 2.47 -6.98 14.31
N VAL A 68 3.70 -6.50 14.18
CA VAL A 68 4.64 -6.45 15.31
C VAL A 68 4.05 -5.59 16.43
N LYS A 69 3.89 -6.15 17.63
CA LYS A 69 3.37 -5.42 18.81
C LYS A 69 4.45 -5.02 19.81
N VAL A 70 5.69 -5.44 19.57
CA VAL A 70 6.86 -5.14 20.41
C VAL A 70 7.60 -3.93 19.83
N LEU A 71 8.01 -3.01 20.71
CA LEU A 71 8.91 -1.91 20.36
C LEU A 71 10.36 -2.41 20.42
N TYR A 72 11.10 -2.28 19.33
CA TYR A 72 12.49 -2.70 19.23
C TYR A 72 13.47 -1.58 19.57
N PHE A 73 13.10 -0.33 19.28
CA PHE A 73 13.96 0.84 19.43
C PHE A 73 13.64 1.68 20.66
N HIS A 74 12.47 1.47 21.27
CA HIS A 74 12.02 2.20 22.46
C HIS A 74 11.63 1.24 23.58
N ARG A 75 11.93 1.61 24.82
CA ARG A 75 11.45 0.88 26.00
C ARG A 75 10.15 1.50 26.48
N ARG A 76 9.21 0.66 26.92
CA ARG A 76 7.94 1.11 27.51
C ARG A 76 8.13 2.06 28.70
N ALA A 77 9.14 1.81 29.54
CA ALA A 77 9.42 2.60 30.73
C ALA A 77 9.85 4.05 30.42
N ASP A 78 10.36 4.30 29.21
CA ASP A 78 10.86 5.60 28.79
C ASP A 78 9.73 6.45 28.14
N LEU A 79 8.54 5.87 27.94
CA LEU A 79 7.41 6.53 27.31
C LEU A 79 6.36 6.93 28.36
N SER A 80 5.98 8.20 28.35
CA SER A 80 4.89 8.69 29.22
C SER A 80 3.54 8.08 28.85
N ALA A 81 2.61 8.02 29.81
CA ALA A 81 1.22 7.60 29.56
C ALA A 81 0.55 8.42 28.45
N LYS A 82 0.87 9.72 28.34
CA LYS A 82 0.40 10.58 27.26
C LYS A 82 0.86 10.08 25.89
N VAL A 83 2.13 9.70 25.74
CA VAL A 83 2.67 9.19 24.47
C VAL A 83 2.02 7.85 24.10
N TRP A 84 1.77 6.98 25.08
CA TRP A 84 1.03 5.73 24.86
C TRP A 84 -0.38 5.97 24.33
N ASN A 85 -1.16 6.84 24.98
CA ASN A 85 -2.52 7.15 24.53
C ASN A 85 -2.53 7.74 23.10
N LEU A 86 -1.55 8.57 22.77
CA LEU A 86 -1.39 9.13 21.43
C LEU A 86 -0.99 8.07 20.40
N LEU A 87 -0.16 7.10 20.79
CA LEU A 87 0.21 5.98 19.93
C LEU A 87 -0.99 5.07 19.66
N ASP A 88 -1.82 4.83 20.68
CA ASP A 88 -3.07 4.07 20.52
C ASP A 88 -4.05 4.80 19.57
N GLU A 89 -4.25 6.12 19.73
CA GLU A 89 -5.05 6.95 18.80
C GLU A 89 -4.51 6.83 17.35
N TYR A 90 -3.19 6.80 17.18
CA TYR A 90 -2.58 6.62 15.88
C TYR A 90 -2.83 5.21 15.31
N LEU A 91 -2.64 4.17 16.11
CA LEU A 91 -2.83 2.78 15.69
C LEU A 91 -4.29 2.43 15.42
N GLU A 92 -5.24 3.05 16.12
CA GLU A 92 -6.66 2.99 15.78
C GLU A 92 -6.93 3.54 14.39
N TYR A 93 -6.34 4.68 14.05
CA TYR A 93 -6.45 5.21 12.68
C TYR A 93 -5.85 4.25 11.65
N VAL A 94 -4.70 3.64 11.93
CA VAL A 94 -4.07 2.65 11.04
C VAL A 94 -4.97 1.42 10.87
N ARG A 95 -5.56 0.91 11.95
CA ARG A 95 -6.52 -0.21 11.93
C ARG A 95 -7.71 0.12 11.03
N ASP A 96 -8.32 1.28 11.24
CA ASP A 96 -9.52 1.70 10.50
C ASP A 96 -9.24 1.90 9.01
N HIS A 97 -7.98 2.06 8.62
CA HIS A 97 -7.52 2.21 7.23
C HIS A 97 -6.67 1.01 6.75
N ALA A 98 -6.65 -0.10 7.48
CA ALA A 98 -5.75 -1.23 7.20
C ALA A 98 -5.95 -1.80 5.79
N GLU A 99 -7.16 -1.69 5.23
CA GLU A 99 -7.43 -2.06 3.84
C GLU A 99 -6.51 -1.31 2.86
N ALA A 100 -6.37 0.01 3.02
CA ALA A 100 -5.51 0.80 2.14
C ALA A 100 -4.03 0.39 2.26
N PHE A 101 -3.58 0.07 3.48
CA PHE A 101 -2.23 -0.46 3.74
C PHE A 101 -2.04 -1.84 3.11
N TRP A 102 -3.03 -2.71 3.19
CA TRP A 102 -2.97 -4.03 2.58
C TRP A 102 -2.93 -3.90 1.05
N GLU A 103 -3.81 -3.09 0.47
CA GLU A 103 -3.88 -2.88 -0.98
C GLU A 103 -2.60 -2.26 -1.56
N VAL A 104 -1.91 -1.37 -0.83
CA VAL A 104 -0.70 -0.71 -1.33
C VAL A 104 0.50 -1.68 -1.30
N LEU A 105 0.50 -2.65 -0.37
CA LEU A 105 1.49 -3.73 -0.32
C LEU A 105 1.23 -4.82 -1.36
N HIS A 106 0.00 -4.97 -1.83
CA HIS A 106 -0.41 -6.00 -2.79
C HIS A 106 -0.50 -5.45 -4.22
N LEU A 107 0.51 -5.75 -5.03
CA LEU A 107 0.53 -5.39 -6.45
C LEU A 107 -0.43 -6.28 -7.26
N PHE A 108 -1.70 -5.87 -7.35
CA PHE A 108 -2.65 -6.37 -8.34
C PHE A 108 -2.99 -5.27 -9.35
N THR A 109 -2.95 -5.59 -10.64
CA THR A 109 -3.41 -4.70 -11.71
C THR A 109 -4.84 -5.08 -12.07
N ILE A 110 -5.77 -4.15 -11.87
CA ILE A 110 -7.18 -4.34 -12.20
C ILE A 110 -7.37 -3.93 -13.66
N LYS A 111 -7.93 -4.80 -14.50
CA LYS A 111 -8.36 -4.44 -15.85
C LYS A 111 -9.75 -3.81 -15.76
N TYR A 112 -9.83 -2.49 -15.85
CA TYR A 112 -11.08 -1.74 -15.63
C TYR A 112 -11.63 -1.05 -16.87
N LYS A 113 -10.98 -1.20 -18.02
CA LYS A 113 -11.40 -0.65 -19.32
C LYS A 113 -10.79 -1.47 -20.46
N PRO A 114 -11.36 -1.44 -21.67
CA PRO A 114 -10.76 -2.07 -22.84
C PRO A 114 -9.36 -1.50 -23.13
N GLU A 115 -8.50 -2.33 -23.71
CA GLU A 115 -7.28 -1.85 -24.35
C GLU A 115 -7.62 -1.09 -25.64
N ARG A 116 -6.67 -0.30 -26.18
CA ARG A 116 -6.92 0.52 -27.39
C ARG A 116 -7.44 -0.31 -28.58
N ASP A 117 -7.00 -1.56 -28.67
CA ASP A 117 -7.27 -2.46 -29.78
C ASP A 117 -8.32 -3.53 -29.43
N GLU A 118 -9.04 -3.36 -28.30
CA GLU A 118 -10.14 -4.24 -27.89
C GLU A 118 -11.48 -3.56 -28.17
N GLU A 119 -12.41 -4.32 -28.76
CA GLU A 119 -13.81 -3.90 -28.94
C GLU A 119 -14.51 -3.73 -27.58
N ASP A 120 -15.29 -2.65 -27.45
CA ASP A 120 -16.02 -2.24 -26.24
C ASP A 120 -17.51 -2.51 -26.39
N ASP A 121 -17.84 -3.69 -26.92
CA ASP A 121 -19.20 -4.06 -27.32
C ASP A 121 -20.09 -4.46 -26.13
N ASP A 122 -19.48 -4.68 -24.96
CA ASP A 122 -20.16 -4.98 -23.70
C ASP A 122 -19.81 -3.90 -22.66
N LEU A 123 -20.72 -2.94 -22.52
CA LEU A 123 -20.60 -1.80 -21.60
C LEU A 123 -20.47 -2.21 -20.13
N ASP A 124 -20.94 -3.41 -19.76
CA ASP A 124 -20.96 -3.88 -18.37
C ASP A 124 -19.77 -4.78 -18.02
N LYS A 125 -19.02 -5.26 -19.04
CA LYS A 125 -17.87 -6.17 -18.93
C LYS A 125 -16.85 -5.79 -17.85
N TYR A 126 -16.63 -4.48 -17.66
CA TYR A 126 -15.63 -3.96 -16.71
C TYR A 126 -16.26 -3.21 -15.53
N SER A 127 -17.58 -3.23 -15.35
CA SER A 127 -18.28 -2.44 -14.34
C SER A 127 -17.77 -2.72 -12.91
N VAL A 128 -17.62 -3.99 -12.54
CA VAL A 128 -17.09 -4.44 -11.23
C VAL A 128 -15.64 -3.99 -11.07
N SER A 129 -14.81 -4.28 -12.07
CA SER A 129 -13.39 -3.89 -12.10
C SER A 129 -13.20 -2.38 -11.99
N ALA A 130 -14.00 -1.58 -12.69
CA ALA A 130 -13.96 -0.13 -12.66
C ALA A 130 -14.36 0.43 -11.30
N LYS A 131 -15.37 -0.17 -10.66
CA LYS A 131 -15.73 0.15 -9.28
C LYS A 131 -14.55 -0.16 -8.33
N LEU A 132 -14.00 -1.37 -8.37
CA LEU A 132 -12.88 -1.78 -7.53
C LEU A 132 -11.66 -0.87 -7.70
N HIS A 133 -11.29 -0.57 -8.95
CA HIS A 133 -10.19 0.33 -9.26
C HIS A 133 -10.41 1.74 -8.69
N ARG A 134 -11.62 2.31 -8.87
CA ARG A 134 -11.96 3.64 -8.36
C ARG A 134 -11.93 3.70 -6.83
N GLU A 135 -12.53 2.72 -6.17
CA GLU A 135 -12.56 2.64 -4.71
C GLU A 135 -11.15 2.53 -4.12
N ARG A 136 -10.31 1.66 -4.70
CA ARG A 136 -8.91 1.51 -4.30
C ARG A 136 -8.13 2.81 -4.50
N ALA A 137 -8.28 3.44 -5.66
CA ALA A 137 -7.62 4.72 -5.94
C ALA A 137 -8.03 5.80 -4.94
N ALA A 138 -9.32 5.92 -4.63
CA ALA A 138 -9.84 6.88 -3.66
C ALA A 138 -9.31 6.62 -2.23
N ARG A 139 -9.27 5.36 -1.78
CA ARG A 139 -8.66 4.98 -0.50
C ARG A 139 -7.18 5.36 -0.46
N HIS A 140 -6.42 5.00 -1.49
CA HIS A 140 -5.00 5.30 -1.56
C HIS A 140 -4.72 6.81 -1.54
N GLU A 141 -5.49 7.58 -2.29
CA GLU A 141 -5.34 9.03 -2.36
C GLU A 141 -5.71 9.71 -1.04
N SER A 142 -6.76 9.23 -0.36
CA SER A 142 -7.20 9.74 0.94
C SER A 142 -6.15 9.50 2.05
N VAL A 143 -5.69 8.25 2.19
CA VAL A 143 -4.72 7.88 3.23
C VAL A 143 -3.33 8.45 2.90
N GLY A 144 -2.89 8.31 1.65
CA GLY A 144 -1.58 8.78 1.19
C GLY A 144 -1.39 10.29 1.35
N ARG A 145 -2.39 11.10 0.99
CA ARG A 145 -2.30 12.56 1.13
C ARG A 145 -2.31 13.02 2.59
N SER A 146 -3.04 12.33 3.46
CA SER A 146 -3.24 12.76 4.85
C SER A 146 -2.19 12.21 5.83
N MET A 147 -1.50 11.11 5.51
CA MET A 147 -0.62 10.43 6.45
C MET A 147 0.53 11.32 6.96
N GLY A 148 1.25 12.00 6.08
CA GLY A 148 2.37 12.85 6.49
C GLY A 148 1.95 13.97 7.44
N ALA A 149 0.79 14.60 7.18
CA ALA A 149 0.23 15.62 8.07
C ALA A 149 -0.20 15.02 9.42
N ARG A 150 -0.75 13.81 9.41
CA ARG A 150 -1.13 13.09 10.64
C ARG A 150 0.09 12.78 11.50
N ILE A 151 1.16 12.23 10.92
CA ILE A 151 2.41 11.96 11.64
C ILE A 151 2.95 13.26 12.27
N ARG A 152 3.03 14.36 11.50
CA ARG A 152 3.45 15.67 12.02
C ARG A 152 2.58 16.17 13.18
N LYS A 153 1.26 15.94 13.13
CA LYS A 153 0.33 16.27 14.22
C LYS A 153 0.63 15.47 15.51
N PHE A 154 0.95 14.19 15.40
CA PHE A 154 1.30 13.38 16.57
C PHE A 154 2.66 13.78 17.16
N ILE A 155 3.63 14.10 16.29
CA ILE A 155 4.93 14.62 16.71
C ILE A 155 4.77 15.95 17.47
N SER A 156 3.97 16.89 16.95
CA SER A 156 3.73 18.17 17.64
C SER A 156 2.99 18.03 18.97
N LYS A 157 2.23 16.95 19.18
CA LYS A 157 1.59 16.61 20.46
C LYS A 157 2.55 15.96 21.47
N GLY A 158 3.77 15.62 21.07
CA GLY A 158 4.83 15.08 21.93
C GLY A 158 5.16 13.60 21.69
N VAL A 159 4.69 12.97 20.61
CA VAL A 159 5.14 11.62 20.21
C VAL A 159 6.55 11.73 19.60
N PRO A 160 7.57 11.02 20.12
CA PRO A 160 8.88 10.96 19.49
C PRO A 160 8.80 10.56 18.01
N ALA A 161 9.46 11.29 17.11
CA ALA A 161 9.46 10.98 15.69
C ALA A 161 9.99 9.57 15.40
N SER A 162 10.98 9.12 16.18
CA SER A 162 11.59 7.79 16.11
C SER A 162 10.59 6.65 16.40
N LEU A 163 9.45 6.90 17.07
CA LEU A 163 8.42 5.87 17.24
C LEU A 163 7.79 5.45 15.92
N PHE A 164 7.78 6.31 14.90
CA PHE A 164 7.27 5.96 13.56
C PHE A 164 8.27 5.11 12.74
N GLU A 165 9.46 4.85 13.29
CA GLU A 165 10.44 3.92 12.74
C GLU A 165 10.26 2.50 13.31
N GLU A 166 9.42 2.34 14.34
CA GLU A 166 9.12 1.04 14.93
C GLU A 166 8.36 0.14 13.95
N PRO A 167 8.74 -1.15 13.80
CA PRO A 167 8.08 -2.04 12.83
C PRO A 167 6.58 -2.23 13.04
N GLY A 168 6.11 -2.04 14.28
CA GLY A 168 4.69 -2.12 14.66
C GLY A 168 3.88 -0.84 14.42
N VAL A 169 4.56 0.28 14.18
CA VAL A 169 3.96 1.60 14.00
C VAL A 169 3.96 1.93 12.52
N TRP A 170 2.98 1.37 11.82
CA TRP A 170 2.95 1.42 10.37
C TRP A 170 2.76 2.84 9.84
N THR A 171 3.70 3.27 9.00
CA THR A 171 3.56 4.47 8.17
C THR A 171 3.04 4.09 6.79
N TYR A 172 2.32 5.00 6.13
CA TYR A 172 1.77 4.72 4.82
C TYR A 172 2.87 4.82 3.75
N PRO A 173 3.11 3.75 2.96
CA PRO A 173 4.16 3.77 1.96
C PRO A 173 3.79 4.74 0.84
N VAL A 174 4.62 5.76 0.65
CA VAL A 174 4.47 6.77 -0.41
C VAL A 174 4.90 6.20 -1.77
N LYS A 175 5.70 5.12 -1.77
CA LYS A 175 6.15 4.37 -2.95
C LYS A 175 5.89 2.87 -2.76
N ILE A 176 5.09 2.30 -3.65
CA ILE A 176 4.92 0.84 -3.75
C ILE A 176 6.24 0.27 -4.27
N SER A 177 6.85 -0.62 -3.49
CA SER A 177 7.84 -1.54 -4.04
C SER A 177 7.65 -2.95 -3.53
N LEU A 178 8.12 -3.87 -4.36
CA LEU A 178 7.97 -5.30 -4.21
C LEU A 178 8.66 -5.79 -2.93
N VAL A 179 7.88 -6.13 -1.90
CA VAL A 179 8.37 -7.05 -0.86
C VAL A 179 8.12 -8.47 -1.35
N SER A 180 9.21 -9.25 -1.39
CA SER A 180 9.16 -10.70 -1.44
C SER A 180 9.33 -11.17 0.01
N ARG A 181 8.33 -11.86 0.58
CA ARG A 181 8.69 -12.90 1.56
C ARG A 181 9.22 -14.08 0.74
N GLY A 182 10.37 -14.60 1.17
CA GLY A 182 11.02 -15.77 0.58
C GLY A 182 10.19 -17.02 0.74
#